data_AF-A0A4Y7SK03-F1
#
_entry.id   AF-A0A4Y7SK03-F1
#
_cell.length_a   1.000
_cell.length_b   1.000
_cell.length_c   1.000
_cell.angle_alpha   90.00
_cell.angle_beta   90.00
_cell.angle_gamma   90.00
#
_symmetry.space_group_name_H-M   'P 1'
#
loop_
_entity.id
_entity.type
_entity.pdbx_description
1 polymer ?
#
loop_
_entity_poly.entity_id
_entity_poly.type
_entity_poly.pdbx_seq_one_letter_code
_entity_poly.pdbx_strand_id
1 'polypeptide(L)'
;PPLPEMSEIDAISSLVEARDMYDLIIPECRAICEEFWTAYTDEELLYGLKACLRMYTASNRKIVPREFQLTSTMALCTRQNGVVDIGTGYGKTHCITLPIMEFRSMISLVVSPLKKL
;
A
#
# COMPACT_ATOMS: atom_id res chain seq x y z
N PRO A 1 -6.98 19.48 1.29
CA PRO A 1 -8.16 18.67 0.89
C PRO A 1 -8.63 17.78 2.05
N PRO A 2 -9.93 17.47 2.19
CA PRO A 2 -10.43 16.43 3.10
C PRO A 2 -9.79 15.07 2.77
N LEU A 3 -9.71 14.16 3.75
CA LEU A 3 -9.24 12.80 3.49
C LEU A 3 -10.36 11.99 2.82
N PRO A 4 -10.05 11.14 1.84
CA PRO A 4 -11.04 10.25 1.26
C PRO A 4 -11.46 9.19 2.28
N GLU A 5 -12.72 8.82 2.26
CA GLU A 5 -13.24 7.69 3.03
C GLU A 5 -12.70 6.37 2.47
N MET A 6 -12.62 5.34 3.31
CA MET A 6 -12.08 4.04 2.88
C MET A 6 -12.88 3.43 1.72
N SER A 7 -14.21 3.63 1.71
CA SER A 7 -15.09 3.17 0.63
C SER A 7 -14.84 3.89 -0.69
N GLU A 8 -14.43 5.16 -0.65
CA GLU A 8 -14.08 5.92 -1.86
C GLU A 8 -12.81 5.36 -2.48
N ILE A 9 -11.81 5.05 -1.64
CA ILE A 9 -10.56 4.42 -2.09
C ILE A 9 -10.81 3.02 -2.66
N ASP A 10 -11.75 2.26 -2.06
CA ASP A 10 -12.10 0.92 -2.54
C ASP A 10 -12.81 0.95 -3.90
N ALA A 11 -13.57 2.01 -4.19
CA ALA A 11 -14.31 2.19 -5.43
C ALA A 11 -13.44 2.57 -6.64
N ILE A 12 -12.20 3.03 -6.42
CA ILE A 12 -11.29 3.39 -7.51
C ILE A 12 -10.97 2.16 -8.35
N SER A 13 -11.33 2.23 -9.63
CA SER A 13 -11.04 1.19 -10.61
C SER A 13 -10.13 1.65 -11.75
N SER A 14 -9.81 2.96 -11.80
CA SER A 14 -8.98 3.56 -12.84
C SER A 14 -7.63 4.01 -12.28
N LEU A 15 -6.55 3.74 -13.01
CA LEU A 15 -5.21 4.22 -12.65
C LEU A 15 -5.14 5.75 -12.64
N VAL A 16 -5.81 6.40 -13.60
CA VAL A 16 -5.82 7.87 -13.72
C VAL A 16 -6.47 8.50 -12.48
N GLU A 17 -7.62 7.97 -12.06
CA GLU A 17 -8.33 8.43 -10.87
C GLU A 17 -7.51 8.21 -9.59
N ALA A 18 -6.86 7.04 -9.48
CA ALA A 18 -5.98 6.74 -8.35
C ALA A 18 -4.81 7.73 -8.27
N ARG A 19 -4.26 8.10 -9.43
CA ARG A 19 -3.12 9.01 -9.54
C ARG A 19 -3.51 10.45 -9.21
N ASP A 20 -4.59 10.95 -9.80
CA ASP A 20 -5.11 12.29 -9.51
C ASP A 20 -5.41 12.47 -8.01
N MET A 21 -6.02 11.46 -7.39
CA MET A 21 -6.29 11.50 -5.96
C MET A 21 -5.00 11.39 -5.13
N TYR A 22 -4.04 10.56 -5.54
CA TYR A 22 -2.74 10.46 -4.88
C TYR A 22 -2.01 11.80 -4.89
N ASP A 23 -1.91 12.47 -6.04
CA ASP A 23 -1.23 13.76 -6.20
C ASP A 23 -1.94 14.88 -5.43
N LEU A 24 -3.27 14.79 -5.29
CA LEU A 24 -4.05 15.74 -4.51
C LEU A 24 -3.88 15.56 -3.00
N ILE A 25 -3.81 14.33 -2.51
CA ILE A 25 -3.88 14.00 -1.07
C ILE A 25 -2.50 13.86 -0.42
N ILE A 26 -1.55 13.25 -1.12
CA ILE A 26 -0.21 12.98 -0.62
C ILE A 26 0.68 14.20 -0.86
N PRO A 27 1.27 14.80 0.19
CA PRO A 27 2.15 15.95 0.02
C PRO A 27 3.44 15.50 -0.69
N GLU A 28 3.94 16.36 -1.58
CA GLU A 28 5.14 16.12 -2.40
C GLU A 28 6.35 15.64 -1.57
N CYS A 29 6.55 16.19 -0.36
CA CYS A 29 7.64 15.80 0.54
C CYS A 29 7.55 14.36 1.10
N ARG A 30 6.44 13.67 0.87
CA ARG A 30 6.23 12.26 1.25
C ARG A 30 5.82 11.39 0.06
N ALA A 31 5.72 11.98 -1.13
CA ALA A 31 5.41 11.22 -2.32
C ALA A 31 6.58 10.26 -2.64
N ILE A 32 6.22 9.07 -3.09
CA ILE A 32 7.16 8.10 -3.65
C ILE A 32 7.75 8.63 -4.94
N CYS A 33 9.05 8.38 -5.13
CA CYS A 33 9.81 8.82 -6.29
C CYS A 33 9.15 8.34 -7.59
N GLU A 34 9.14 9.18 -8.63
CA GLU A 34 8.49 8.83 -9.90
C GLU A 34 9.15 7.64 -10.59
N GLU A 35 10.48 7.54 -10.47
CA GLU A 35 11.29 6.46 -10.99
C GLU A 35 10.88 5.09 -10.41
N PHE A 36 10.40 5.05 -9.16
CA PHE A 36 9.92 3.81 -8.53
C PHE A 36 8.74 3.22 -9.30
N TRP A 37 7.79 4.05 -9.75
CA TRP A 37 6.57 3.58 -10.40
C TRP A 37 6.83 3.01 -11.81
N THR A 38 7.91 3.42 -12.48
CA THR A 38 8.21 2.99 -13.86
C THR A 38 8.46 1.49 -14.03
N ALA A 39 8.74 0.77 -12.93
CA ALA A 39 9.04 -0.65 -12.94
C ALA A 39 7.81 -1.57 -12.91
N TYR A 40 6.61 -1.02 -12.76
CA TYR A 40 5.39 -1.79 -12.48
C TYR A 40 4.33 -1.65 -13.56
N THR A 41 3.48 -2.67 -13.65
CA THR A 41 2.30 -2.68 -14.53
C THR A 41 1.18 -1.77 -14.00
N ASP A 42 0.25 -1.37 -14.87
CA ASP A 42 -0.90 -0.53 -14.48
C ASP A 42 -1.73 -1.13 -13.34
N GLU A 43 -1.88 -2.47 -13.32
CA GLU A 43 -2.59 -3.17 -12.24
C GLU A 43 -1.84 -3.05 -10.91
N GLU A 44 -0.53 -3.27 -10.91
CA GLU A 44 0.31 -3.11 -9.73
C GLU A 44 0.30 -1.67 -9.23
N LEU A 45 0.45 -0.70 -10.13
CA LEU A 45 0.40 0.72 -9.81
C LEU A 45 -0.92 1.11 -9.14
N LEU A 46 -2.05 0.60 -9.64
CA LEU A 46 -3.35 0.85 -9.03
C LEU A 46 -3.36 0.38 -7.56
N TYR A 47 -2.87 -0.82 -7.27
CA TYR A 47 -2.74 -1.30 -5.90
C TYR A 47 -1.77 -0.47 -5.05
N GLY A 48 -0.64 -0.07 -5.62
CA GLY A 48 0.35 0.78 -4.94
C GLY A 48 -0.21 2.13 -4.52
N LEU A 49 -0.89 2.83 -5.44
CA LEU A 49 -1.51 4.12 -5.17
C LEU A 49 -2.64 4.01 -4.14
N LYS A 50 -3.51 2.99 -4.26
CA LYS A 50 -4.54 2.71 -3.25
C LYS A 50 -3.94 2.40 -1.89
N ALA A 51 -2.85 1.63 -1.82
CA ALA A 51 -2.16 1.34 -0.57
C ALA A 51 -1.61 2.61 0.10
N CYS A 52 -1.01 3.52 -0.68
CA CYS A 52 -0.57 4.84 -0.20
C CYS A 52 -1.74 5.64 0.39
N LEU A 53 -2.83 5.76 -0.36
CA LEU A 53 -4.03 6.49 0.08
C LEU A 53 -4.62 5.89 1.35
N ARG A 54 -4.81 4.56 1.42
CA ARG A 54 -5.36 3.89 2.60
C ARG A 54 -4.48 4.09 3.82
N MET A 55 -3.17 3.89 3.70
CA MET A 55 -2.25 4.05 4.83
C MET A 55 -2.22 5.50 5.33
N TYR A 56 -2.22 6.45 4.40
CA TYR A 56 -2.20 7.87 4.73
C TYR A 56 -3.51 8.31 5.40
N THR A 57 -4.66 7.86 4.90
CA THR A 57 -5.96 8.10 5.52
C THR A 57 -6.05 7.43 6.90
N ALA A 58 -5.74 6.14 7.00
CA ALA A 58 -5.83 5.38 8.26
C ALA A 58 -4.90 5.92 9.35
N SER A 59 -3.75 6.46 8.96
CA SER A 59 -2.80 7.08 9.88
C SER A 59 -3.10 8.55 10.19
N ASN A 60 -4.20 9.10 9.68
CA ASN A 60 -4.55 10.51 9.76
C ASN A 60 -3.41 11.42 9.28
N ARG A 61 -3.00 11.24 8.03
CA ARG A 61 -1.97 12.01 7.30
C ARG A 61 -0.55 11.85 7.84
N LYS A 62 -0.21 10.72 8.46
CA LYS A 62 1.11 10.53 9.10
C LYS A 62 2.05 9.64 8.31
N ILE A 63 1.54 8.61 7.68
CA ILE A 63 2.35 7.52 7.13
C ILE A 63 2.02 7.30 5.66
N VAL A 64 3.06 7.33 4.82
CA VAL A 64 3.04 6.79 3.46
C VAL A 64 3.92 5.53 3.49
N PRO A 65 3.50 4.41 2.87
CA PRO A 65 4.31 3.20 2.81
C PRO A 65 5.65 3.45 2.13
N ARG A 66 6.70 2.77 2.58
CA ARG A 66 8.02 2.81 1.92
C ARG A 66 7.99 1.96 0.64
N GLU A 67 8.91 2.24 -0.27
CA GLU A 67 9.04 1.55 -1.56
C GLU A 67 9.04 0.03 -1.42
N PHE A 68 9.85 -0.56 -0.53
CA PHE A 68 9.85 -2.02 -0.35
C PHE A 68 8.51 -2.57 0.16
N GLN A 69 7.77 -1.78 0.96
CA GLN A 69 6.45 -2.17 1.46
C GLN A 69 5.45 -2.17 0.30
N LEU A 70 5.54 -1.18 -0.59
CA LEU A 70 4.76 -1.11 -1.81
C LEU A 70 5.11 -2.25 -2.76
N THR A 71 6.39 -2.52 -3.01
CA THR A 71 6.84 -3.66 -3.83
C THR A 71 6.22 -4.96 -3.34
N SER A 72 6.30 -5.23 -2.03
CA SER A 72 5.69 -6.42 -1.45
C SER A 72 4.16 -6.43 -1.57
N THR A 73 3.53 -5.26 -1.41
CA THR A 73 2.07 -5.13 -1.46
C THR A 73 1.56 -5.38 -2.88
N MET A 74 2.15 -4.72 -3.88
CA MET A 74 1.76 -4.85 -5.28
C MET A 74 1.95 -6.27 -5.79
N ALA A 75 3.07 -6.93 -5.44
CA ALA A 75 3.29 -8.33 -5.78
C ALA A 75 2.22 -9.25 -5.17
N LEU A 76 1.91 -9.09 -3.88
CA LEU A 76 0.88 -9.90 -3.21
C LEU A 76 -0.52 -9.61 -3.76
N CYS A 77 -0.82 -8.35 -4.07
CA CYS A 77 -2.11 -7.95 -4.63
C CYS A 77 -2.34 -8.46 -6.07
N THR A 78 -1.26 -8.69 -6.81
CA THR A 78 -1.30 -9.36 -8.12
C THR A 78 -1.10 -10.88 -8.04
N ARG A 79 -1.31 -11.46 -6.85
CA ARG A 79 -1.27 -12.92 -6.59
C ARG A 79 0.10 -13.56 -6.80
N GLN A 80 1.16 -12.78 -6.71
CA GLN A 80 2.53 -13.29 -6.74
C GLN A 80 2.96 -13.71 -5.33
N ASN A 81 3.76 -14.77 -5.24
CA ASN A 81 4.43 -15.13 -3.99
C ASN A 81 5.75 -14.38 -3.89
N GLY A 82 6.10 -13.92 -2.69
CA GLY A 82 7.32 -13.13 -2.48
C GLY A 82 8.04 -13.48 -1.19
N VAL A 83 9.36 -13.26 -1.19
CA VAL A 83 10.21 -13.29 0.00
C VAL A 83 10.70 -11.88 0.26
N VAL A 84 10.42 -11.36 1.46
CA VAL A 84 10.88 -10.04 1.90
C VAL A 84 11.95 -10.24 2.96
N ASP A 85 13.21 -10.05 2.59
CA ASP A 85 14.34 -10.13 3.52
C ASP A 85 14.78 -8.74 3.97
N ILE A 86 14.36 -8.37 5.18
CA ILE A 86 14.62 -7.05 5.78
C ILE A 86 14.86 -7.20 7.28
N GLY A 87 15.76 -6.38 7.84
CA GLY A 87 16.02 -6.29 9.28
C GLY A 87 14.79 -5.96 10.14
N THR A 88 14.87 -6.22 11.44
CA THR A 88 13.82 -5.85 12.42
C THR A 88 13.71 -4.33 12.58
N GLY A 89 12.51 -3.83 12.90
CA GLY A 89 12.28 -2.38 13.08
C GLY A 89 12.09 -1.56 11.79
N TYR A 90 12.29 -2.16 10.62
CA TYR A 90 12.12 -1.47 9.33
C TYR A 90 10.65 -1.34 8.89
N GLY A 91 9.72 -1.99 9.60
CA GLY A 91 8.29 -1.91 9.30
C GLY A 91 7.76 -3.06 8.43
N LYS A 92 8.36 -4.26 8.52
CA LYS A 92 7.88 -5.47 7.83
C LYS A 92 6.42 -5.81 8.10
N THR A 93 5.89 -5.42 9.26
CA THR A 93 4.47 -5.60 9.57
C THR A 93 3.57 -4.96 8.51
N HIS A 94 3.97 -3.83 7.93
CA HIS A 94 3.22 -3.19 6.85
C HIS A 94 3.21 -4.01 5.55
N CYS A 95 4.26 -4.77 5.27
CA CYS A 95 4.28 -5.72 4.14
C CYS A 95 3.22 -6.83 4.31
N ILE A 96 2.76 -7.08 5.53
CA ILE A 96 1.71 -8.05 5.84
C ILE A 96 0.35 -7.34 5.88
N THR A 97 0.24 -6.20 6.57
CA THR A 97 -1.05 -5.56 6.80
C THR A 97 -1.60 -4.83 5.58
N LEU A 98 -0.75 -4.25 4.72
CA LEU A 98 -1.21 -3.52 3.54
C LEU A 98 -1.97 -4.42 2.54
N PRO A 99 -1.47 -5.61 2.16
CA PRO A 99 -2.24 -6.56 1.35
C PRO A 99 -3.57 -6.98 2.00
N ILE A 100 -3.56 -7.20 3.32
CA ILE A 100 -4.79 -7.59 4.06
C ILE A 100 -5.84 -6.48 4.00
N MET A 101 -5.41 -5.21 4.03
CA MET A 101 -6.31 -4.07 3.89
C MET A 101 -6.93 -3.95 2.50
N GLU A 102 -6.25 -4.45 1.45
CA GLU A 102 -6.79 -4.52 0.09
C GLU A 102 -7.84 -5.63 -0.04
N PHE A 103 -7.55 -6.82 0.50
CA PHE A 103 -8.40 -8.00 0.35
C PHE A 103 -9.36 -8.22 1.52
N ARG A 104 -10.23 -7.26 1.80
CA ARG A 104 -11.16 -7.33 2.94
C ARG A 104 -12.16 -8.50 2.90
N SER A 105 -12.37 -9.12 1.74
CA SER A 105 -13.23 -10.29 1.56
C SER A 105 -12.51 -11.63 1.67
N MET A 106 -11.20 -11.63 1.94
CA MET A 106 -10.39 -12.85 2.04
C MET A 106 -9.96 -13.14 3.47
N ILE A 107 -9.78 -14.43 3.78
CA ILE A 107 -9.20 -14.88 5.04
C ILE A 107 -7.67 -14.78 4.92
N SER A 108 -7.05 -14.10 5.88
CA SER A 108 -5.60 -13.97 5.97
C SER A 108 -5.06 -14.68 7.21
N LEU A 109 -4.02 -15.49 7.05
CA LEU A 109 -3.34 -16.20 8.15
C LEU A 109 -1.91 -15.69 8.29
N VAL A 110 -1.59 -15.11 9.44
CA VAL A 110 -0.23 -14.71 9.80
C VAL A 110 0.33 -15.72 10.79
N VAL A 111 1.39 -16.41 10.40
CA VAL A 111 2.07 -17.38 11.27
C VAL A 111 3.33 -16.74 11.84
N SER A 112 3.45 -16.71 13.16
CA SER A 112 4.62 -16.21 13.87
C SER A 112 5.04 -17.19 14.95
N PRO A 113 6.36 -17.46 15.11
CA PRO A 113 6.86 -18.26 16.21
C PRO A 113 6.77 -17.53 17.56
N LEU A 114 6.50 -16.22 17.56
CA LEU A 114 6.46 -15.39 18.76
C LEU A 114 5.02 -15.18 19.24
N LYS A 115 4.77 -15.51 20.52
CA LYS A 115 3.47 -15.32 21.18
C LYS A 115 3.14 -13.85 21.46
N LYS A 116 4.17 -12.99 21.54
CA LYS A 116 4.03 -11.53 21.64
C LYS A 116 4.73 -10.91 20.43
N LEU A 117 3.94 -10.33 19.54
CA LEU A 117 4.36 -9.53 18.40
C LEU A 117 4.20 -8.05 18.73
#